data_AF-A0ABD5MPF9-F1
#
_entry.id   AF-A0ABD5MPF9-F1
#
_cell.length_a   1.000
_cell.length_b   1.000
_cell.length_c   1.000
_cell.angle_alpha   90.00
_cell.angle_beta   90.00
_cell.angle_gamma   90.00
#
_symmetry.space_group_name_H-M   'P 1'
#
loop_
_entity.id
_entity.type
_entity.pdbx_description
1 polymer ?
#
loop_
_entity_poly.entity_id
_entity_poly.type
_entity_poly.pdbx_seq_one_letter_code
_entity_poly.pdbx_strand_id
1 'polypeptide(L)' 'MSTKRDIRLIETDDGEFAAVDEESGVTGTGMTREEALSNLDAETSTPDDDAALGDRLRGMAGDLDVDPVESVREIRERT' A
#
# COMPACT_ATOMS: atom_id res chain seq x y z
N MET A 1 -21.04 4.97 -3.13
CA MET A 1 -21.24 3.54 -3.48
C MET A 1 -20.58 2.73 -2.38
N SER A 2 -21.28 1.78 -1.76
CA SER A 2 -20.65 0.89 -0.77
C SER A 2 -19.87 -0.16 -1.54
N THR A 3 -18.55 -0.03 -1.58
CA THR A 3 -17.64 -1.08 -2.05
C THR A 3 -17.74 -2.22 -1.03
N LYS A 4 -18.64 -3.17 -1.28
CA LYS A 4 -18.75 -4.38 -0.47
C LYS A 4 -17.68 -5.32 -0.98
N ARG A 5 -16.69 -5.59 -0.15
CA ARG A 5 -15.70 -6.64 -0.40
C ARG A 5 -16.28 -7.98 0.04
N ASP A 6 -16.16 -8.98 -0.81
CA ASP A 6 -16.51 -10.35 -0.48
C ASP A 6 -15.32 -11.00 0.25
N ILE A 7 -15.43 -11.08 1.58
CA ILE A 7 -14.41 -11.65 2.45
C ILE A 7 -14.90 -12.99 2.98
N ARG A 8 -14.14 -14.06 2.72
CA ARG A 8 -14.40 -15.40 3.28
C ARG A 8 -13.71 -15.55 4.61
N LEU A 9 -14.47 -15.98 5.62
CA LEU A 9 -13.95 -16.32 6.93
C LEU A 9 -13.96 -17.84 7.10
N ILE A 10 -12.80 -18.41 7.44
CA ILE A 10 -12.60 -19.84 7.65
C ILE A 10 -12.05 -20.04 9.06
N GLU A 11 -12.72 -20.87 9.86
CA GLU A 11 -12.18 -21.35 11.14
C GLU A 11 -11.35 -22.60 10.86
N THR A 12 -10.11 -22.60 11.34
CA THR A 12 -9.16 -23.71 11.19
C THR A 12 -9.29 -24.69 12.35
N ASP A 13 -8.85 -25.94 12.15
CA ASP A 13 -8.86 -26.98 13.18
C ASP A 13 -7.97 -26.66 14.40
N ASP A 14 -7.03 -25.71 14.25
CA ASP A 14 -6.19 -25.17 15.31
C ASP A 14 -6.90 -24.09 16.17
N GLY A 15 -8.14 -23.75 15.82
CA GLY A 15 -8.92 -22.69 16.48
C GLY A 15 -8.56 -21.28 16.03
N GLU A 16 -7.77 -21.14 14.97
CA GLU A 16 -7.42 -19.86 14.35
C GLU A 16 -8.44 -19.50 13.26
N PHE A 17 -8.71 -18.21 13.07
CA PHE A 17 -9.55 -17.67 12.01
C PHE A 17 -8.69 -17.16 10.86
N ALA A 18 -9.06 -17.50 9.64
CA ALA A 18 -8.47 -16.99 8.42
C ALA A 18 -9.53 -16.17 7.64
N ALA A 19 -9.25 -14.89 7.41
CA ALA A 19 -10.03 -14.00 6.58
C ALA A 19 -9.34 -13.84 5.22
N VAL A 20 -10.05 -14.17 4.14
CA VAL A 20 -9.53 -14.16 2.76
C VAL A 20 -10.34 -13.17 1.95
N ASP A 21 -9.69 -12.17 1.37
CA ASP A 21 -10.28 -11.23 0.41
C ASP A 21 -10.05 -11.73 -1.02
N GLU A 22 -11.11 -12.16 -1.71
CA GLU A 22 -11.00 -12.71 -3.08
C GLU A 22 -10.71 -11.62 -4.12
N GLU A 23 -10.97 -10.35 -3.81
CA GLU A 23 -10.79 -9.22 -4.72
C GLU A 23 -9.32 -8.76 -4.79
N SER A 24 -8.66 -8.72 -3.63
CA SER A 24 -7.28 -8.25 -3.46
C SER A 24 -6.27 -9.42 -3.42
N GLY A 25 -6.75 -10.65 -3.19
CA GLY A 25 -5.90 -11.85 -3.03
C GLY A 25 -5.10 -11.87 -1.73
N VAL A 26 -5.54 -11.10 -0.73
CA VAL A 26 -4.87 -10.94 0.57
C VAL A 26 -5.53 -11.84 1.61
N THR A 27 -4.76 -12.31 2.58
CA THR A 27 -5.24 -13.24 3.62
C THR A 27 -4.73 -12.85 5.00
N GLY A 28 -5.63 -12.41 5.88
CA GLY A 28 -5.32 -12.15 7.29
C GLY A 28 -5.70 -13.33 8.17
N THR A 29 -4.78 -13.82 8.99
CA THR A 29 -5.07 -14.85 10.02
C THR A 29 -5.07 -14.25 11.42
N GLY A 30 -5.76 -14.86 12.38
CA GLY A 30 -5.79 -14.40 13.76
C GLY A 30 -6.54 -15.34 14.71
N MET A 31 -6.26 -15.24 16.02
CA MET A 31 -6.90 -16.11 17.03
C MET A 31 -8.40 -15.83 17.21
N THR A 32 -8.86 -14.69 16.71
CA THR A 32 -10.27 -14.30 16.71
C THR A 32 -10.67 -13.78 15.34
N ARG A 33 -11.97 -13.82 15.04
CA ARG A 33 -12.54 -13.24 13.82
C ARG A 33 -12.14 -11.77 13.63
N GLU A 34 -12.13 -10.99 14.70
CA GLU A 34 -11.78 -9.57 14.65
C GLU A 34 -10.30 -9.36 14.32
N GLU A 35 -9.40 -10.16 14.90
CA GLU A 35 -7.98 -10.12 14.58
C GLU A 35 -7.71 -10.53 13.13
N ALA A 36 -8.33 -11.61 12.65
CA ALA A 36 -8.16 -12.05 11.26
C ALA A 36 -8.59 -10.96 10.26
N LEU A 37 -9.71 -10.28 10.54
CA LEU A 37 -10.17 -9.15 9.73
C LEU A 37 -9.27 -7.93 9.85
N SER A 38 -8.78 -7.61 11.06
CA SER A 38 -7.87 -6.49 11.26
C SER A 38 -6.53 -6.68 10.54
N ASN A 39 -6.03 -7.92 10.50
CA ASN A 39 -4.80 -8.26 9.78
C ASN A 39 -5.03 -8.20 8.26
N LEU A 40 -6.16 -8.70 7.78
CA LEU A 40 -6.57 -8.56 6.38
C LEU A 40 -6.71 -7.09 5.98
N ASP A 41 -7.31 -6.25 6.84
CA ASP A 41 -7.47 -4.82 6.57
C ASP A 41 -6.12 -4.09 6.58
N ALA A 42 -5.19 -4.47 7.48
CA ALA A 42 -3.84 -3.93 7.50
C ALA A 42 -3.05 -4.25 6.22
N GLU A 43 -3.14 -5.49 5.72
CA GLU A 43 -2.47 -5.91 4.49
C GLU A 43 -3.13 -5.35 3.22
N THR A 44 -4.46 -5.15 3.21
CA THR A 44 -5.15 -4.47 2.09
C THR A 44 -5.00 -2.95 2.13
N SER A 45 -4.78 -2.37 3.31
CA SER A 45 -4.53 -0.94 3.53
C SER A 45 -3.07 -0.53 3.33
N THR A 46 -2.16 -1.48 3.08
CA THR A 46 -0.87 -1.21 2.45
C THR A 46 -1.02 -1.34 0.93
N PRO A 47 -1.43 -0.27 0.21
CA PRO A 47 -1.30 -0.26 -1.22
C PRO A 47 0.20 -0.22 -1.55
N ASP A 48 0.79 -1.39 -1.78
CA ASP A 48 2.08 -1.52 -2.47
C ASP A 48 2.05 -0.95 -3.91
N ASP A 49 0.97 -0.27 -4.32
CA ASP A 49 0.95 0.65 -5.46
C ASP A 49 2.03 1.74 -5.37
N ASP A 50 2.54 2.09 -4.19
CA ASP A 50 3.66 3.03 -4.05
C ASP A 50 5.02 2.39 -4.40
N ALA A 51 5.18 1.07 -4.25
CA ALA A 51 6.39 0.37 -4.68
C ALA A 51 6.49 0.34 -6.22
N ALA A 52 5.36 0.20 -6.92
CA ALA A 52 5.30 0.29 -8.38
C ALA A 52 5.45 1.72 -8.91
N LEU A 53 4.94 2.73 -8.19
CA LEU A 53 5.14 4.15 -8.53
C LEU A 53 6.60 4.59 -8.30
N GLY A 54 7.25 4.10 -7.25
CA GLY A 54 8.66 4.38 -6.97
C GLY A 54 9.60 3.90 -8.09
N ASP A 55 9.39 2.69 -8.60
CA ASP A 55 10.19 2.12 -9.70
C ASP A 55 9.90 2.84 -11.04
N ARG A 56 8.63 3.22 -11.28
CA ARG A 56 8.20 3.95 -12.49
C ARG A 56 8.64 5.41 -12.53
N LEU A 57 8.62 6.11 -11.39
CA LEU A 57 9.01 7.52 -11.27
C LEU A 57 10.52 7.72 -11.21
N ARG A 58 11.29 6.70 -10.79
CA ARG A 58 12.76 6.75 -10.75
C ARG A 58 13.38 7.02 -12.12
N GLY A 59 12.73 6.58 -13.21
CA GLY A 59 13.15 6.90 -14.58
C GLY A 59 12.81 8.32 -15.03
N MET A 60 11.67 8.87 -14.60
CA MET A 60 11.19 10.19 -15.06
C MET A 60 11.96 11.37 -14.46
N ALA A 61 12.57 11.20 -13.29
CA ALA A 61 13.38 12.24 -12.65
C ALA A 61 14.70 12.52 -13.39
N GLY A 62 15.18 11.59 -14.23
CA GLY A 62 16.42 11.77 -15.02
C GLY A 62 16.23 12.54 -16.32
N ASP A 63 15.01 12.56 -16.88
CA ASP A 63 14.68 13.25 -18.14
C ASP A 63 14.14 14.68 -17.93
N LEU A 64 13.78 15.04 -16.69
CA LEU A 64 13.34 16.39 -16.36
C LEU A 64 14.59 17.24 -16.07
N ASP A 65 14.88 18.22 -16.93
CA ASP A 65 15.95 19.22 -16.77
C ASP A 65 15.60 20.19 -15.62
N VAL A 66 15.45 19.66 -14.41
CA VAL A 66 15.21 20.44 -13.20
C VAL A 66 16.54 20.69 -12.52
N ASP A 67 16.93 21.97 -12.48
CA ASP A 67 18.10 22.38 -11.73
C ASP A 67 17.93 22.02 -10.24
N PRO A 68 18.99 21.50 -9.59
CA PRO A 68 18.98 21.26 -8.16
C PRO A 68 18.65 22.56 -7.41
N VAL A 69 17.97 22.42 -6.28
CA VAL A 69 17.47 23.54 -5.45
C VAL A 69 18.57 24.53 -5.03
N GLU A 70 19.83 24.11 -5.03
CA GLU A 70 20.99 24.95 -4.74
C GLU A 70 21.23 26.01 -5.83
N SER A 71 21.06 25.66 -7.12
CA SER A 71 21.23 26.59 -8.25
C SER A 71 20.15 27.69 -8.27
N VAL A 72 18.91 27.36 -7.91
CA VAL A 72 17.80 28.34 -7.81
C VAL A 72 18.03 29.33 -6.67
N ARG A 73 18.63 28.88 -5.56
CA ARG A 73 18.91 29.72 -4.39
C ARG A 73 19.95 30.79 -4.72
N GLU A 74 21.00 30.42 -5.47
CA GLU A 74 22.05 31.36 -5.92
C GLU A 74 21.50 32.47 -6.83
N ILE A 75 20.54 32.16 -7.72
CA ILE A 75 19.93 33.14 -8.63
C ILE A 75 19.14 34.20 -7.85
N ARG A 76 18.45 33.81 -6.77
CA ARG A 76 17.66 34.71 -5.93
C ARG A 76 18.53 35.65 -5.09
N GLU A 77 19.74 35.23 -4.71
CA GLU A 77 20.65 36.04 -3.90
C GLU A 77 21.45 37.06 -4.74
N ARG A 78 21.41 36.94 -6.08
CA ARG A 78 22.05 37.86 -7.03
C ARG A 78 21.13 38.97 -7.59
N THR A 79 19.85 39.00 -7.23
CA THR A 79 18.88 40.05 -7.60
C THR A 79 18.48 40.87 -6.38
#